data_AF-A0A9P7NE05-F1
#
_entry.id   AF-A0A9P7NE05-F1
#
_cell.length_a   1.000
_cell.length_b   1.000
_cell.length_c   1.000
_cell.angle_alpha   90.00
_cell.angle_beta   90.00
_cell.angle_gamma   90.00
#
_symmetry.space_group_name_H-M   'P 1'
#
loop_
_entity.id
_entity.type
_entity.pdbx_description
1 polymer ?
#
loop_
_entity_poly.entity_id
_entity_poly.type
_entity_poly.pdbx_seq_one_letter_code
_entity_poly.pdbx_strand_id
1 'polypeptide(L)'
;MDRLPRELIDAILQQCVAQGPKNNVLKLRLVCRLFDRILKPAGCCTLGLDFSRMSRASHVRRPDVDALQTIGYHCKSLYIDLMVLRDEMEVDFLETVFARVPSMTEFCQTMHKKYCMNKDSFTETEYYHMVETILFNCRHVHSLRLNLPFQLVGRHCNAATMILANTLKAFASRPEEDSASLKALVLENVTDVTISSLWLNPSDVVNIMSVVAVLNHLVLTLRRHDMEPQRAGLFGSCLWDVIEHADHLKTLCLVGMDHDDRPPRGLKQTRFWQLSIQDWRARSLPAPRVHFSNLTCLELKRLEILPESFLRATDIFGETLEELYLNEIYLKTEQSSDWNQDSRKVLWVGVPNQRPAENCQWMAMSLRAAAPRLRICRASFLAYDHYFREDMSVQPEFDFIDPCGLGRSISQRFVEVVMGVHQPNMPSGGPVEYYPQAPSDDGLMHRLRPRARALRVEEYDTNAYHTAVDNTTSEWQKSIDGIFHNCNSGTLDELHYIAETACQGMNEIHRRRSEWTAGNSMANEYVDNLFHLPGADHEAQ
;
A
#
# COMPACT_ATOMS: atom_id res chain seq x y z
N MET A 1 35.92 -3.34 -29.43
CA MET A 1 34.54 -3.77 -29.76
C MET A 1 34.43 -4.23 -31.21
N ASP A 2 34.93 -3.48 -32.19
CA ASP A 2 34.75 -3.78 -33.63
C ASP A 2 35.42 -5.07 -34.14
N ARG A 3 36.24 -5.72 -33.31
CA ARG A 3 36.85 -7.02 -33.60
C ARG A 3 36.17 -8.19 -32.89
N LEU A 4 35.16 -7.91 -32.05
CA LEU A 4 34.43 -8.96 -31.34
C LEU A 4 33.35 -9.53 -32.26
N PRO A 5 33.13 -10.86 -32.23
CA PRO A 5 31.93 -11.49 -32.75
C PRO A 5 30.67 -10.80 -32.25
N ARG A 6 29.64 -10.75 -33.11
CA ARG A 6 28.38 -10.07 -32.80
C ARG A 6 27.70 -10.67 -31.57
N GLU A 7 27.79 -11.98 -31.42
CA GLU A 7 27.22 -12.75 -30.31
C GLU A 7 27.81 -12.32 -28.96
N LEU A 8 29.12 -12.02 -28.94
CA LEU A 8 29.78 -11.49 -27.74
C LEU A 8 29.35 -10.06 -27.44
N ILE A 9 29.13 -9.23 -28.48
CA ILE A 9 28.60 -7.88 -28.28
C ILE A 9 27.18 -7.94 -27.72
N ASP A 10 26.32 -8.78 -28.29
CA ASP A 10 24.93 -8.96 -27.82
C ASP A 10 24.92 -9.42 -26.35
N ALA A 11 25.75 -10.40 -25.98
CA ALA A 11 25.86 -10.89 -24.60
C ALA A 11 26.38 -9.83 -23.63
N ILE A 12 27.40 -9.04 -24.01
CA ILE A 12 27.91 -7.94 -23.19
C ILE A 12 26.81 -6.90 -22.94
N LEU A 13 26.06 -6.55 -23.99
CA LEU A 13 24.99 -5.56 -23.90
C LEU A 13 23.80 -6.06 -23.07
N GLN A 14 23.44 -7.33 -23.17
CA GLN A 14 22.44 -7.96 -22.30
C GLN A 14 22.90 -7.93 -20.83
N GLN A 15 24.18 -8.20 -20.56
CA GLN A 15 24.72 -8.08 -19.20
C GLN A 15 24.63 -6.64 -18.68
N CYS A 16 24.88 -5.63 -19.53
CA CYS A 16 24.70 -4.23 -19.17
C CYS A 16 23.23 -3.88 -18.86
N VAL A 17 22.27 -4.52 -19.53
CA VAL A 17 20.84 -4.35 -19.22
C VAL A 17 20.50 -4.99 -17.88
N ALA A 18 20.97 -6.21 -17.63
CA ALA A 18 20.66 -6.97 -16.42
C ALA A 18 21.26 -6.36 -15.14
N GLN A 19 22.43 -5.72 -15.23
CA GLN A 19 23.17 -5.22 -14.06
C GLN A 19 23.26 -3.69 -13.98
N GLY A 20 23.06 -2.99 -15.10
CA GLY A 20 23.32 -1.56 -15.20
C GLY A 20 22.08 -0.70 -14.92
N PRO A 21 22.25 0.52 -14.39
CA PRO A 21 21.14 1.45 -14.29
C PRO A 21 20.71 1.90 -15.69
N LYS A 22 19.40 2.11 -15.87
CA LYS A 22 18.77 2.47 -17.15
C LYS A 22 19.48 3.63 -17.87
N ASN A 23 19.83 4.69 -17.15
CA ASN A 23 20.49 5.86 -17.73
C ASN A 23 21.87 5.54 -18.34
N ASN A 24 22.59 4.56 -17.80
CA ASN A 24 23.86 4.12 -18.39
C ASN A 24 23.60 3.32 -19.67
N VAL A 25 22.59 2.45 -19.67
CA VAL A 25 22.17 1.72 -20.88
C VAL A 25 21.72 2.69 -21.99
N LEU A 26 20.98 3.74 -21.63
CA LEU A 26 20.56 4.78 -22.56
C LEU A 26 21.75 5.54 -23.17
N LYS A 27 22.80 5.81 -22.39
CA LYS A 27 24.03 6.42 -22.91
C LYS A 27 24.79 5.47 -23.86
N LEU A 28 24.85 4.18 -23.54
CA LEU A 28 25.51 3.18 -24.38
C LEU A 28 24.89 3.07 -25.78
N ARG A 29 23.58 3.33 -25.93
CA ARG A 29 22.92 3.38 -27.24
C ARG A 29 23.56 4.37 -28.22
N LEU A 30 24.19 5.43 -27.71
CA LEU A 30 24.79 6.48 -28.53
C LEU A 30 26.18 6.10 -29.07
N VAL A 31 26.75 4.96 -28.65
CA VAL A 31 28.08 4.51 -29.09
C VAL A 31 28.10 4.22 -30.59
N CYS A 32 27.15 3.43 -31.09
CA CYS A 32 27.02 3.14 -32.51
C CYS A 32 25.62 2.60 -32.86
N ARG A 33 25.31 2.48 -34.17
CA ARG A 33 24.00 1.98 -34.65
C ARG A 33 23.64 0.58 -34.15
N LEU A 34 24.64 -0.29 -33.98
CA LEU A 34 24.40 -1.64 -33.47
C LEU A 34 23.94 -1.60 -32.01
N PHE A 35 24.59 -0.78 -31.18
CA PHE A 35 24.22 -0.61 -29.78
C PHE A 35 22.83 0.02 -29.65
N ASP A 36 22.50 1.05 -30.45
CA ASP A 36 21.13 1.60 -30.45
C ASP A 36 20.11 0.50 -30.80
N ARG A 37 20.36 -0.28 -31.86
CA ARG A 37 19.42 -1.34 -32.27
C ARG A 37 19.19 -2.39 -31.17
N ILE A 38 20.23 -2.81 -30.44
CA ILE A 38 20.15 -3.86 -29.42
C ILE A 38 19.53 -3.34 -28.12
N LEU A 39 19.97 -2.17 -27.66
CA LEU A 39 19.62 -1.65 -26.34
C LEU A 39 18.31 -0.85 -26.33
N LYS A 40 17.88 -0.29 -27.47
CA LYS A 40 16.67 0.54 -27.54
C LYS A 40 15.39 -0.17 -27.10
N PRO A 41 15.12 -1.44 -27.44
CA PRO A 41 13.95 -2.17 -26.93
C PRO A 41 13.92 -2.23 -25.40
N ALA A 42 15.06 -2.47 -24.74
CA ALA A 42 15.13 -2.51 -23.28
C ALA A 42 15.12 -1.09 -22.67
N GLY A 43 16.00 -0.20 -23.15
CA GLY A 43 16.18 1.14 -22.59
C GLY A 43 14.98 2.06 -22.77
N CYS A 44 14.17 1.86 -23.82
CA CYS A 44 12.93 2.60 -24.08
C CYS A 44 11.66 1.84 -23.70
N CYS A 45 11.75 0.68 -23.03
CA CYS A 45 10.59 -0.12 -22.65
C CYS A 45 9.62 0.66 -21.74
N THR A 46 10.15 1.27 -20.67
CA THR A 46 9.39 2.19 -19.81
C THR A 46 9.59 3.64 -20.21
N LEU A 47 8.51 4.40 -20.38
CA LEU A 47 8.55 5.86 -20.41
C LEU A 47 8.35 6.41 -19.00
N GLY A 48 9.28 7.24 -18.52
CA GLY A 48 9.17 7.93 -17.23
C GLY A 48 8.72 9.37 -17.41
N LEU A 49 7.66 9.76 -16.72
CA LEU A 49 7.12 11.11 -16.67
C LEU A 49 7.05 11.56 -15.20
N ASP A 50 7.98 12.41 -14.79
CA ASP A 50 8.00 12.98 -13.45
C ASP A 50 7.43 14.41 -13.44
N PHE A 51 7.09 14.91 -12.25
CA PHE A 51 6.61 16.27 -12.03
C PHE A 51 7.46 17.34 -12.73
N SER A 52 8.79 17.21 -12.64
CA SER A 52 9.72 18.21 -13.19
C SER A 52 9.58 18.30 -14.71
N ARG A 53 9.38 17.18 -15.42
CA ARG A 53 9.18 17.15 -16.88
C ARG A 53 7.84 17.72 -17.32
N MET A 54 6.89 17.94 -16.41
CA MET A 54 5.59 18.55 -16.70
C MET A 54 5.59 20.05 -16.36
N SER A 55 6.18 20.44 -15.24
CA SER A 55 6.17 21.82 -14.74
C SER A 55 6.97 22.78 -15.62
N ARG A 56 6.38 23.93 -16.01
CA ARG A 56 7.13 25.03 -16.65
C ARG A 56 8.17 25.64 -15.72
N ALA A 57 7.93 25.58 -14.42
CA ALA A 57 8.80 26.15 -13.40
C ALA A 57 10.07 25.33 -13.12
N SER A 58 10.20 24.11 -13.65
CA SER A 58 11.35 23.23 -13.38
C SER A 58 12.57 23.50 -14.27
N HIS A 59 12.38 24.23 -15.38
CA HIS A 59 13.35 24.38 -16.48
C HIS A 59 13.82 23.05 -17.12
N VAL A 60 13.19 21.92 -16.79
CA VAL A 60 13.46 20.62 -17.42
C VAL A 60 12.73 20.53 -18.76
N ARG A 61 13.39 19.97 -19.76
CA ARG A 61 12.79 19.78 -21.09
C ARG A 61 11.59 18.83 -21.00
N ARG A 62 10.43 19.30 -21.46
CA ARG A 62 9.21 18.50 -21.61
C ARG A 62 9.39 17.35 -22.62
N PRO A 63 8.56 16.29 -22.54
CA PRO A 63 8.58 15.22 -23.53
C PRO A 63 8.48 15.75 -24.97
N ASP A 64 9.35 15.24 -25.84
CA ASP A 64 9.40 15.62 -27.25
C ASP A 64 8.53 14.67 -28.08
N VAL A 65 7.49 15.20 -28.72
CA VAL A 65 6.50 14.41 -29.47
C VAL A 65 7.14 13.69 -30.66
N ASP A 66 8.08 14.33 -31.36
CA ASP A 66 8.76 13.72 -32.51
C ASP A 66 9.64 12.54 -32.08
N ALA A 67 10.25 12.66 -30.88
CA ALA A 67 10.98 11.55 -30.29
C ALA A 67 10.04 10.39 -29.94
N LEU A 68 8.84 10.66 -29.41
CA LEU A 68 7.84 9.64 -29.09
C LEU A 68 7.38 8.88 -30.35
N GLN A 69 7.18 9.56 -31.48
CA GLN A 69 6.87 8.89 -32.76
C GLN A 69 7.96 7.91 -33.18
N THR A 70 9.22 8.20 -32.83
CA THR A 70 10.38 7.38 -33.20
C THR A 70 10.63 6.19 -32.27
N ILE A 71 10.21 6.27 -30.99
CA ILE A 71 10.47 5.22 -29.99
C ILE A 71 9.21 4.51 -29.50
N GLY A 72 8.03 5.04 -29.78
CA GLY A 72 6.77 4.65 -29.16
C GLY A 72 6.40 3.17 -29.32
N TYR A 73 6.88 2.51 -30.38
CA TYR A 73 6.66 1.08 -30.58
C TYR A 73 7.44 0.18 -29.61
N HIS A 74 8.54 0.69 -29.02
CA HIS A 74 9.28 0.03 -27.95
C HIS A 74 8.66 0.23 -26.57
N CYS A 75 7.87 1.30 -26.38
CA CYS A 75 7.27 1.62 -25.09
C CYS A 75 6.15 0.63 -24.74
N LYS A 76 6.35 -0.15 -23.67
CA LYS A 76 5.37 -1.12 -23.12
C LYS A 76 4.85 -0.73 -21.74
N SER A 77 5.56 0.18 -21.07
CA SER A 77 5.23 0.61 -19.72
C SER A 77 5.30 2.12 -19.59
N LEU A 78 4.42 2.67 -18.75
CA LEU A 78 4.39 4.08 -18.41
C LEU A 78 4.54 4.22 -16.89
N TYR A 79 5.52 5.01 -16.46
CA TYR A 79 5.71 5.38 -15.07
C TYR A 79 5.49 6.89 -14.92
N ILE A 80 4.46 7.28 -14.17
CA ILE A 80 4.14 8.68 -13.87
C ILE A 80 4.43 8.91 -12.38
N ASP A 81 5.27 9.90 -12.08
CA ASP A 81 5.65 10.25 -10.71
C ASP A 81 5.28 11.69 -10.38
N LEU A 82 4.21 11.84 -9.60
CA LEU A 82 3.63 13.12 -9.21
C LEU A 82 3.67 13.32 -7.69
N MET A 83 4.50 12.55 -7.00
CA MET A 83 4.56 12.55 -5.53
C MET A 83 4.83 13.93 -4.92
N VAL A 84 5.58 14.81 -5.61
CA VAL A 84 5.89 16.18 -5.14
C VAL A 84 4.78 17.20 -5.41
N LEU A 85 3.83 16.90 -6.31
CA LEU A 85 2.69 17.78 -6.60
C LEU A 85 1.86 18.00 -5.32
N ARG A 86 1.42 19.22 -5.10
CA ARG A 86 0.66 19.66 -3.92
C ARG A 86 -0.79 19.94 -4.27
N ASP A 87 -1.64 19.73 -3.27
CA ASP A 87 -3.00 20.24 -3.29
C ASP A 87 -2.99 21.73 -2.93
N GLU A 88 -3.75 22.56 -3.64
CA GLU A 88 -3.81 23.99 -3.36
C GLU A 88 -4.32 24.27 -1.95
N MET A 89 -5.31 23.51 -1.48
CA MET A 89 -5.86 23.64 -0.12
C MET A 89 -4.85 23.22 0.96
N GLU A 90 -3.95 22.27 0.65
CA GLU A 90 -2.84 21.91 1.54
C GLU A 90 -1.88 23.09 1.71
N VAL A 91 -1.57 23.80 0.62
CA VAL A 91 -0.67 24.96 0.66
C VAL A 91 -1.33 26.16 1.35
N ASP A 92 -2.61 26.43 1.09
CA ASP A 92 -3.37 27.48 1.78
C ASP A 92 -3.41 27.25 3.30
N PHE A 93 -3.56 25.99 3.71
CA PHE A 93 -3.50 25.60 5.12
C PHE A 93 -2.11 25.87 5.72
N LEU A 94 -1.04 25.47 5.03
CA LEU A 94 0.33 25.75 5.47
C LEU A 94 0.62 27.25 5.54
N GLU A 95 0.16 28.04 4.57
CA GLU A 95 0.28 29.50 4.60
C GLU A 95 -0.43 30.09 5.82
N THR A 96 -1.64 29.61 6.13
CA THR A 96 -2.37 30.03 7.33
C THR A 96 -1.63 29.67 8.61
N VAL A 97 -1.07 28.45 8.71
CA VAL A 97 -0.29 28.00 9.86
C VAL A 97 1.00 28.83 10.01
N PHE A 98 1.68 29.13 8.91
CA PHE A 98 2.95 29.86 8.89
C PHE A 98 2.82 31.38 8.76
N ALA A 99 1.61 31.94 8.76
CA ALA A 99 1.37 33.38 8.60
C ALA A 99 2.16 34.26 9.60
N ARG A 100 2.52 33.71 10.76
CA ARG A 100 3.29 34.39 11.82
C ARG A 100 4.79 34.10 11.78
N VAL A 101 5.28 33.39 10.77
CA VAL A 101 6.68 33.00 10.62
C VAL A 101 7.24 33.60 9.32
N PRO A 102 7.81 34.81 9.34
CA PRO A 102 8.24 35.51 8.13
C PRO A 102 9.24 34.73 7.25
N SER A 103 10.08 33.88 7.86
CA SER A 103 11.01 33.03 7.11
C SER A 103 10.33 31.99 6.23
N MET A 104 9.04 31.71 6.44
CA MET A 104 8.27 30.72 5.67
C MET A 104 7.47 31.34 4.52
N THR A 105 7.43 32.67 4.38
CA THR A 105 6.65 33.32 3.32
C THR A 105 7.13 32.92 1.91
N GLU A 106 8.45 32.93 1.67
CA GLU A 106 9.02 32.52 0.39
C GLU A 106 8.76 31.02 0.11
N PHE A 107 8.79 30.19 1.15
CA PHE A 107 8.46 28.78 1.05
C PHE A 107 7.02 28.57 0.57
N CYS A 108 6.02 29.18 1.22
CA CYS A 108 4.61 29.04 0.81
C CYS A 108 4.36 29.58 -0.60
N GLN A 109 4.97 30.72 -0.96
CA GLN A 109 4.88 31.26 -2.33
C GLN A 109 5.49 30.30 -3.36
N THR A 110 6.62 29.68 -3.02
CA THR A 110 7.26 28.67 -3.87
C THR A 110 6.37 27.43 -4.00
N MET A 111 5.73 26.99 -2.92
CA MET A 111 4.77 25.88 -2.91
C MET A 111 3.62 26.13 -3.88
N HIS A 112 2.95 27.28 -3.79
CA HIS A 112 1.91 27.66 -4.74
C HIS A 112 2.44 27.68 -6.16
N LYS A 113 3.49 28.46 -6.43
CA LYS A 113 3.95 28.72 -7.79
C LYS A 113 4.52 27.48 -8.49
N LYS A 114 5.33 26.71 -7.78
CA LYS A 114 6.13 25.62 -8.37
C LYS A 114 5.46 24.26 -8.25
N TYR A 115 4.73 23.99 -7.17
CA TYR A 115 4.27 22.64 -6.82
C TYR A 115 2.76 22.42 -6.82
N CYS A 116 1.91 23.44 -6.96
CA CYS A 116 0.47 23.26 -7.21
C CYS A 116 0.18 23.18 -8.72
N MET A 117 -0.98 22.67 -9.13
CA MET A 117 -1.41 22.70 -10.54
C MET A 117 -1.95 24.08 -10.92
N ASN A 118 -1.18 24.86 -11.68
CA ASN A 118 -1.57 26.22 -12.10
C ASN A 118 -0.87 26.64 -13.40
N LYS A 119 -1.01 27.92 -13.76
CA LYS A 119 -0.43 28.48 -14.98
C LYS A 119 1.10 28.57 -14.94
N ASP A 120 1.72 28.66 -13.77
CA ASP A 120 3.18 28.72 -13.62
C ASP A 120 3.84 27.33 -13.64
N SER A 121 3.11 26.28 -13.26
CA SER A 121 3.54 24.87 -13.33
C SER A 121 2.94 24.15 -14.56
N PHE A 122 1.83 23.45 -14.38
CA PHE A 122 0.96 22.89 -15.39
C PHE A 122 -0.49 22.80 -14.86
N THR A 123 -1.47 22.91 -15.74
CA THR A 123 -2.90 22.78 -15.40
C THR A 123 -3.40 21.34 -15.57
N GLU A 124 -4.62 21.08 -15.10
CA GLU A 124 -5.30 19.78 -15.29
C GLU A 124 -5.43 19.40 -16.77
N THR A 125 -5.88 20.34 -17.59
CA THR A 125 -6.02 20.12 -19.04
C THR A 125 -4.69 19.81 -19.70
N GLU A 126 -3.61 20.49 -19.27
CA GLU A 126 -2.26 20.23 -19.81
C GLU A 126 -1.74 18.85 -19.38
N TYR A 127 -2.03 18.42 -18.15
CA TYR A 127 -1.72 17.06 -17.70
C TYR A 127 -2.43 16.01 -18.56
N TYR A 128 -3.76 16.12 -18.68
CA TYR A 128 -4.56 15.18 -19.47
C TYR A 128 -4.05 15.09 -20.91
N HIS A 129 -3.85 16.23 -21.58
CA HIS A 129 -3.41 16.26 -22.96
C HIS A 129 -1.99 15.68 -23.15
N MET A 130 -1.10 15.87 -22.17
CA MET A 130 0.23 15.26 -22.21
C MET A 130 0.17 13.73 -22.11
N VAL A 131 -0.63 13.20 -21.20
CA VAL A 131 -0.81 11.74 -21.04
C VAL A 131 -1.47 11.15 -22.29
N GLU A 132 -2.51 11.80 -22.81
CA GLU A 132 -3.19 11.42 -24.05
C GLU A 132 -2.21 11.39 -25.25
N THR A 133 -1.39 12.43 -25.40
CA THR A 133 -0.35 12.50 -26.46
C THR A 133 0.67 11.38 -26.32
N ILE A 134 1.12 11.09 -25.10
CA ILE A 134 2.04 9.98 -24.84
C ILE A 134 1.42 8.64 -25.27
N LEU A 135 0.18 8.37 -24.83
CA LEU A 135 -0.51 7.10 -25.12
C LEU A 135 -0.85 6.95 -26.60
N PHE A 136 -1.17 8.05 -27.29
CA PHE A 136 -1.39 8.06 -28.73
C PHE A 136 -0.14 7.61 -29.50
N ASN A 137 1.04 8.09 -29.11
CA ASN A 137 2.31 7.73 -29.74
C ASN A 137 2.86 6.38 -29.25
N CYS A 138 2.52 5.96 -28.03
CA CYS A 138 3.01 4.75 -27.38
C CYS A 138 1.90 3.68 -27.27
N ARG A 139 1.34 3.26 -28.40
CA ARG A 139 0.15 2.39 -28.45
C ARG A 139 0.30 1.02 -27.78
N HIS A 140 1.53 0.55 -27.57
CA HIS A 140 1.80 -0.73 -26.94
C HIS A 140 1.95 -0.69 -25.41
N VAL A 141 1.69 0.46 -24.77
CA VAL A 141 1.69 0.56 -23.32
C VAL A 141 0.57 -0.31 -22.74
N HIS A 142 0.95 -1.35 -22.01
CA HIS A 142 0.06 -2.29 -21.34
C HIS A 142 0.34 -2.39 -19.83
N SER A 143 1.22 -1.55 -19.30
CA SER A 143 1.50 -1.48 -17.86
C SER A 143 1.67 -0.03 -17.42
N LEU A 144 1.05 0.31 -16.30
CA LEU A 144 1.05 1.65 -15.74
C LEU A 144 1.48 1.58 -14.27
N ARG A 145 2.46 2.40 -13.91
CA ARG A 145 2.74 2.75 -12.53
C ARG A 145 2.50 4.24 -12.34
N LEU A 146 1.60 4.60 -11.43
CA LEU A 146 1.22 5.96 -11.13
C LEU A 146 1.46 6.23 -9.65
N ASN A 147 2.42 7.11 -9.35
CA ASN A 147 2.69 7.58 -8.01
C ASN A 147 1.97 8.91 -7.79
N LEU A 148 0.90 8.87 -7.00
CA LEU A 148 0.03 10.01 -6.75
C LEU A 148 0.68 11.03 -5.80
N PRO A 149 0.19 12.28 -5.81
CA PRO A 149 0.59 13.33 -4.85
C PRO A 149 0.62 12.84 -3.41
N PHE A 150 1.78 12.97 -2.74
CA PHE A 150 1.92 12.57 -1.34
C PHE A 150 1.55 13.73 -0.42
N GLN A 151 0.39 13.74 0.21
CA GLN A 151 0.03 14.80 1.17
C GLN A 151 0.92 14.75 2.43
N LEU A 152 1.47 15.91 2.80
CA LEU A 152 2.22 16.13 4.04
C LEU A 152 1.29 16.51 5.19
N VAL A 153 0.28 17.35 4.92
CA VAL A 153 -0.68 17.81 5.92
C VAL A 153 -2.11 17.85 5.37
N GLY A 154 -3.08 17.73 6.27
CA GLY A 154 -4.50 17.78 5.93
C GLY A 154 -5.04 16.47 5.33
N ARG A 155 -6.25 16.56 4.78
CA ARG A 155 -6.98 15.44 4.15
C ARG A 155 -7.44 15.77 2.71
N HIS A 156 -6.94 16.87 2.16
CA HIS A 156 -7.38 17.39 0.86
C HIS A 156 -6.66 16.66 -0.26
N CYS A 157 -7.42 15.94 -1.09
CA CYS A 157 -6.87 15.06 -2.12
C CYS A 157 -7.31 15.42 -3.54
N ASN A 158 -7.71 16.68 -3.79
CA ASN A 158 -8.22 17.09 -5.09
C ASN A 158 -7.19 16.85 -6.19
N ALA A 159 -5.93 17.21 -5.95
CA ALA A 159 -4.84 16.94 -6.90
C ALA A 159 -4.71 15.44 -7.22
N ALA A 160 -4.69 14.58 -6.19
CA ALA A 160 -4.58 13.13 -6.39
C ALA A 160 -5.80 12.55 -7.14
N THR A 161 -7.00 13.01 -6.80
CA THR A 161 -8.25 12.62 -7.47
C THR A 161 -8.25 13.03 -8.94
N MET A 162 -7.91 14.29 -9.25
CA MET A 162 -7.85 14.79 -10.64
C MET A 162 -6.81 14.04 -11.48
N ILE A 163 -5.63 13.78 -10.92
CA ILE A 163 -4.57 13.06 -11.61
C ILE A 163 -5.00 11.63 -11.91
N LEU A 164 -5.58 10.91 -10.93
CA LEU A 164 -6.04 9.54 -11.15
C LEU A 164 -7.18 9.49 -12.18
N ALA A 165 -8.19 10.36 -12.04
CA ALA A 165 -9.32 10.48 -12.98
C ALA A 165 -8.84 10.69 -14.42
N ASN A 166 -8.01 11.71 -14.64
CA ASN A 166 -7.55 12.06 -15.98
C ASN A 166 -6.61 11.00 -16.57
N THR A 167 -5.82 10.31 -15.74
CA THR A 167 -4.98 9.20 -16.22
C THR A 167 -5.85 8.05 -16.71
N LEU A 168 -6.83 7.62 -15.91
CA LEU A 168 -7.72 6.52 -16.28
C LEU A 168 -8.61 6.89 -17.48
N LYS A 169 -9.09 8.13 -17.55
CA LYS A 169 -9.79 8.68 -18.72
C LYS A 169 -8.93 8.59 -19.99
N ALA A 170 -7.65 8.98 -19.91
CA ALA A 170 -6.75 8.91 -21.05
C ALA A 170 -6.50 7.46 -21.51
N PHE A 171 -6.46 6.50 -20.58
CA PHE A 171 -6.38 5.08 -20.92
C PHE A 171 -7.69 4.54 -21.52
N ALA A 172 -8.84 4.90 -20.95
CA ALA A 172 -10.16 4.49 -21.44
C ALA A 172 -10.47 5.05 -22.85
N SER A 173 -9.92 6.21 -23.18
CA SER A 173 -10.15 6.89 -24.48
C SER A 173 -9.25 6.36 -25.61
N ARG A 174 -8.44 5.32 -25.37
CA ARG A 174 -7.54 4.75 -26.38
C ARG A 174 -8.34 3.96 -27.43
N PRO A 175 -7.97 4.04 -28.72
CA PRO A 175 -8.62 3.23 -29.77
C PRO A 175 -8.44 1.73 -29.50
N GLU A 176 -9.56 0.98 -29.38
CA GLU A 176 -9.55 -0.45 -29.03
C GLU A 176 -8.82 -1.33 -30.06
N GLU A 177 -8.95 -1.01 -31.36
CA GLU A 177 -8.42 -1.85 -32.46
C GLU A 177 -6.89 -1.87 -32.51
N ASP A 178 -6.24 -0.75 -32.14
CA ASP A 178 -4.81 -0.51 -32.35
C ASP A 178 -4.01 -0.37 -31.05
N SER A 179 -4.66 -0.34 -29.89
CA SER A 179 -4.03 -0.09 -28.60
C SER A 179 -3.94 -1.36 -27.75
N ALA A 180 -2.77 -1.59 -27.14
CA ALA A 180 -2.64 -2.67 -26.16
C ALA A 180 -3.48 -2.36 -24.90
N SER A 181 -4.29 -3.31 -24.47
CA SER A 181 -5.04 -3.21 -23.22
C SER A 181 -4.12 -3.08 -22.00
N LEU A 182 -4.54 -2.34 -20.97
CA LEU A 182 -3.79 -2.25 -19.72
C LEU A 182 -3.89 -3.57 -18.95
N LYS A 183 -2.76 -4.26 -18.72
CA LYS A 183 -2.69 -5.54 -18.03
C LYS A 183 -2.15 -5.46 -16.62
N ALA A 184 -1.29 -4.47 -16.33
CA ALA A 184 -0.73 -4.26 -15.00
C ALA A 184 -0.94 -2.80 -14.57
N LEU A 185 -1.49 -2.61 -13.38
CA LEU A 185 -1.73 -1.31 -12.78
C LEU A 185 -1.12 -1.27 -11.37
N VAL A 186 -0.21 -0.32 -11.16
CA VAL A 186 0.38 -0.01 -9.85
C VAL A 186 -0.02 1.42 -9.49
N LEU A 187 -0.80 1.56 -8.43
CA LEU A 187 -1.18 2.87 -7.89
C LEU A 187 -0.52 3.06 -6.52
N GLU A 188 0.30 4.09 -6.40
CA GLU A 188 0.97 4.43 -5.15
C GLU A 188 0.37 5.68 -4.53
N ASN A 189 0.36 5.76 -3.19
CA ASN A 189 -0.20 6.88 -2.42
C ASN A 189 -1.69 7.14 -2.68
N VAL A 190 -2.47 6.09 -2.91
CA VAL A 190 -3.92 6.20 -3.12
C VAL A 190 -4.60 6.45 -1.79
N THR A 191 -5.40 7.50 -1.71
CA THR A 191 -6.15 7.83 -0.49
C THR A 191 -7.56 7.24 -0.53
N ASP A 192 -8.11 6.94 0.65
CA ASP A 192 -9.52 6.56 0.80
C ASP A 192 -10.50 7.61 0.27
N VAL A 193 -10.20 8.88 0.51
CA VAL A 193 -10.97 10.00 -0.03
C VAL A 193 -10.93 10.00 -1.56
N THR A 194 -9.76 9.81 -2.17
CA THR A 194 -9.62 9.76 -3.64
C THR A 194 -10.48 8.65 -4.25
N ILE A 195 -10.41 7.42 -3.73
CA ILE A 195 -11.21 6.30 -4.23
C ILE A 195 -12.71 6.60 -4.11
N SER A 196 -13.13 7.11 -2.95
CA SER A 196 -14.53 7.42 -2.69
C SER A 196 -15.04 8.54 -3.61
N SER A 197 -14.26 9.60 -3.79
CA SER A 197 -14.61 10.73 -4.67
C SER A 197 -14.75 10.31 -6.13
N LEU A 198 -13.85 9.46 -6.63
CA LEU A 198 -13.95 8.96 -8.01
C LEU A 198 -15.20 8.09 -8.21
N TRP A 199 -15.52 7.24 -7.23
CA TRP A 199 -16.68 6.36 -7.34
C TRP A 199 -18.03 7.10 -7.28
N LEU A 200 -18.05 8.30 -6.71
CA LEU A 200 -19.22 9.17 -6.68
C LEU A 200 -19.43 9.95 -7.99
N ASN A 201 -18.46 9.95 -8.92
CA ASN A 201 -18.57 10.60 -10.22
C ASN A 201 -18.89 9.58 -11.33
N PRO A 202 -20.07 9.63 -11.97
CA PRO A 202 -20.46 8.66 -12.99
C PRO A 202 -19.49 8.57 -14.19
N SER A 203 -18.89 9.69 -14.60
CA SER A 203 -17.94 9.70 -15.73
C SER A 203 -16.65 8.99 -15.37
N ASP A 204 -16.15 9.20 -14.14
CA ASP A 204 -14.94 8.56 -13.66
C ASP A 204 -15.15 7.05 -13.47
N VAL A 205 -16.31 6.65 -12.92
CA VAL A 205 -16.70 5.24 -12.78
C VAL A 205 -16.66 4.50 -14.11
N VAL A 206 -17.23 5.07 -15.18
CA VAL A 206 -17.21 4.44 -16.52
C VAL A 206 -15.77 4.26 -17.03
N ASN A 207 -14.92 5.27 -16.85
CA ASN A 207 -13.51 5.18 -17.25
C ASN A 207 -12.75 4.13 -16.43
N ILE A 208 -12.97 4.09 -15.11
CA ILE A 208 -12.36 3.12 -14.20
C ILE A 208 -12.76 1.71 -14.63
N MET A 209 -14.07 1.43 -14.75
CA MET A 209 -14.59 0.11 -15.12
C MET A 209 -14.00 -0.38 -16.45
N SER A 210 -13.95 0.49 -17.47
CA SER A 210 -13.36 0.17 -18.78
C SER A 210 -11.88 -0.25 -18.66
N VAL A 211 -11.10 0.49 -17.87
CA VAL A 211 -9.67 0.22 -17.70
C VAL A 211 -9.41 -1.03 -16.85
N VAL A 212 -10.18 -1.24 -15.77
CA VAL A 212 -9.91 -2.34 -14.83
C VAL A 212 -10.38 -3.70 -15.34
N ALA A 213 -11.40 -3.75 -16.21
CA ALA A 213 -11.99 -4.98 -16.76
C ALA A 213 -10.99 -5.97 -17.36
N VAL A 214 -9.87 -5.46 -17.87
CA VAL A 214 -8.85 -6.24 -18.60
C VAL A 214 -7.55 -6.45 -17.81
N LEU A 215 -7.50 -6.00 -16.55
CA LEU A 215 -6.32 -6.11 -15.69
C LEU A 215 -6.05 -7.55 -15.26
N ASN A 216 -4.77 -7.93 -15.29
CA ASN A 216 -4.28 -9.19 -14.72
C ASN A 216 -3.58 -8.94 -13.37
N HIS A 217 -2.98 -7.77 -13.20
CA HIS A 217 -2.15 -7.43 -12.04
C HIS A 217 -2.56 -6.07 -11.48
N LEU A 218 -2.89 -6.03 -10.19
CA LEU A 218 -3.22 -4.81 -9.48
C LEU A 218 -2.40 -4.70 -8.21
N VAL A 219 -1.72 -3.56 -8.05
CA VAL A 219 -1.03 -3.21 -6.82
C VAL A 219 -1.52 -1.84 -6.33
N LEU A 220 -2.02 -1.79 -5.10
CA LEU A 220 -2.52 -0.57 -4.46
C LEU A 220 -1.75 -0.30 -3.18
N THR A 221 -1.16 0.88 -3.10
CA THR A 221 -0.62 1.41 -1.85
C THR A 221 -1.59 2.44 -1.29
N LEU A 222 -2.22 2.10 -0.17
CA LEU A 222 -3.34 2.79 0.45
C LEU A 222 -2.88 3.69 1.61
N ARG A 223 -3.41 4.91 1.65
CA ARG A 223 -3.33 5.86 2.76
C ARG A 223 -4.74 6.15 3.25
N ARG A 224 -4.99 6.04 4.56
CA ARG A 224 -6.30 6.30 5.14
C ARG A 224 -6.29 7.65 5.86
N HIS A 225 -6.91 8.66 5.25
CA HIS A 225 -7.05 9.98 5.86
C HIS A 225 -8.35 10.10 6.65
N ASP A 226 -9.37 9.32 6.30
CA ASP A 226 -10.67 9.36 6.93
C ASP A 226 -11.08 8.03 7.57
N MET A 227 -11.00 8.04 8.90
CA MET A 227 -11.28 6.88 9.74
C MET A 227 -12.63 6.99 10.44
N GLU A 228 -13.47 7.98 10.10
CA GLU A 228 -14.84 8.04 10.61
C GLU A 228 -15.61 6.78 10.15
N PRO A 229 -16.31 6.06 11.03
CA PRO A 229 -16.87 4.74 10.71
C PRO A 229 -17.77 4.71 9.46
N GLN A 230 -18.58 5.75 9.26
CA GLN A 230 -19.45 5.85 8.08
C GLN A 230 -18.65 5.97 6.78
N ARG A 231 -17.59 6.78 6.79
CA ARG A 231 -16.72 7.01 5.63
C ARG A 231 -15.82 5.81 5.36
N ALA A 232 -15.35 5.13 6.40
CA ALA A 232 -14.64 3.85 6.27
C ALA A 232 -15.53 2.78 5.60
N GLY A 233 -16.82 2.74 5.91
CA GLY A 233 -17.80 1.87 5.25
C GLY A 233 -18.02 2.19 3.76
N LEU A 234 -18.10 3.48 3.42
CA LEU A 234 -18.17 3.94 2.02
C LEU A 234 -16.89 3.55 1.26
N PHE A 235 -15.72 3.90 1.81
CA PHE A 235 -14.42 3.54 1.25
C PHE A 235 -14.32 2.04 0.99
N GLY A 236 -14.72 1.20 1.94
CA GLY A 236 -14.69 -0.24 1.76
C GLY A 236 -15.59 -0.73 0.65
N SER A 237 -16.74 -0.10 0.44
CA SER A 237 -17.62 -0.43 -0.69
C SER A 237 -16.95 -0.01 -2.01
N CYS A 238 -16.52 1.25 -2.13
CA CYS A 238 -15.87 1.77 -3.34
C CYS A 238 -14.59 1.01 -3.71
N LEU A 239 -13.72 0.70 -2.73
CA LEU A 239 -12.48 -0.04 -2.97
C LEU A 239 -12.77 -1.41 -3.56
N TRP A 240 -13.67 -2.17 -2.93
CA TRP A 240 -13.96 -3.52 -3.38
C TRP A 240 -14.73 -3.50 -4.69
N ASP A 241 -15.63 -2.54 -4.93
CA ASP A 241 -16.31 -2.40 -6.21
C ASP A 241 -15.30 -2.16 -7.35
N VAL A 242 -14.28 -1.31 -7.15
CA VAL A 242 -13.21 -1.09 -8.16
C VAL A 242 -12.49 -2.40 -8.48
N ILE A 243 -12.15 -3.19 -7.45
CA ILE A 243 -11.43 -4.45 -7.62
C ILE A 243 -12.36 -5.49 -8.27
N GLU A 244 -13.65 -5.53 -7.92
CA GLU A 244 -14.64 -6.48 -8.47
C GLU A 244 -14.70 -6.44 -9.98
N HIS A 245 -14.66 -5.24 -10.55
CA HIS A 245 -14.73 -5.05 -11.99
C HIS A 245 -13.46 -5.51 -12.72
N ALA A 246 -12.41 -5.94 -12.02
CA ALA A 246 -11.22 -6.53 -12.62
C ALA A 246 -11.39 -8.06 -12.81
N ASP A 247 -12.29 -8.46 -13.71
CA ASP A 247 -12.68 -9.87 -13.92
C ASP A 247 -11.50 -10.81 -14.22
N HIS A 248 -10.45 -10.30 -14.85
CA HIS A 248 -9.26 -11.07 -15.25
C HIS A 248 -8.14 -11.05 -14.22
N LEU A 249 -8.38 -10.48 -13.02
CA LEU A 249 -7.35 -10.24 -12.03
C LEU A 249 -6.79 -11.57 -11.50
N LYS A 250 -5.48 -11.76 -11.69
CA LYS A 250 -4.74 -12.94 -11.24
C LYS A 250 -3.92 -12.68 -10.00
N THR A 251 -3.42 -11.44 -9.84
CA THR A 251 -2.58 -11.05 -8.71
C THR A 251 -3.06 -9.73 -8.12
N LEU A 252 -3.29 -9.71 -6.81
CA LEU A 252 -3.67 -8.52 -6.05
C LEU A 252 -2.65 -8.28 -4.93
N CYS A 253 -2.07 -7.07 -4.90
CA CYS A 253 -1.28 -6.62 -3.76
C CYS A 253 -1.88 -5.36 -3.12
N LEU A 254 -2.17 -5.44 -1.82
CA LEU A 254 -2.64 -4.31 -1.02
C LEU A 254 -1.60 -3.97 0.04
N VAL A 255 -1.17 -2.72 0.05
CA VAL A 255 -0.15 -2.20 0.98
C VAL A 255 -0.72 -1.03 1.76
N GLY A 256 -0.74 -1.10 3.10
CA GLY A 256 -1.07 0.04 3.93
C GLY A 256 0.15 0.93 4.22
N MET A 257 -0.07 2.25 4.29
CA MET A 257 0.97 3.23 4.59
C MET A 257 0.76 3.99 5.91
N ASP A 258 -0.30 3.70 6.64
CA ASP A 258 -0.64 4.45 7.87
C ASP A 258 0.20 4.04 9.09
N HIS A 259 1.17 3.15 8.91
CA HIS A 259 2.08 2.72 9.96
C HIS A 259 3.30 3.62 10.05
N ASP A 260 3.68 3.99 11.28
CA ASP A 260 4.98 4.60 11.60
C ASP A 260 6.13 3.79 10.96
N ASP A 261 7.27 4.44 10.70
CA ASP A 261 8.46 3.83 10.10
C ASP A 261 9.00 2.60 10.89
N ARG A 262 8.51 2.39 12.11
CA ARG A 262 8.83 1.23 12.98
C ARG A 262 7.57 0.74 13.69
N PRO A 263 6.70 -0.05 13.05
CA PRO A 263 5.52 -0.54 13.72
C PRO A 263 5.91 -1.49 14.88
N PRO A 264 5.17 -1.50 15.99
CA PRO A 264 5.49 -2.34 17.14
C PRO A 264 5.49 -3.81 16.74
N ARG A 265 6.60 -4.51 16.97
CA ARG A 265 6.70 -5.95 16.68
C ARG A 265 5.86 -6.73 17.69
N GLY A 266 4.90 -7.52 17.21
CA GLY A 266 4.13 -8.47 18.01
C GLY A 266 2.76 -7.97 18.46
N LEU A 267 2.70 -7.00 19.38
CA LEU A 267 1.45 -6.54 19.99
C LEU A 267 1.35 -5.02 19.98
N LYS A 268 0.38 -4.50 19.22
CA LYS A 268 -0.10 -3.13 19.32
C LYS A 268 -1.23 -3.08 20.34
N GLN A 269 -1.26 -2.06 21.19
CA GLN A 269 -2.27 -1.91 22.23
C GLN A 269 -2.95 -0.55 22.10
N THR A 270 -4.28 -0.57 22.07
CA THR A 270 -5.13 0.62 22.10
C THR A 270 -6.03 0.52 23.33
N ARG A 271 -6.06 1.56 24.16
CA ARG A 271 -6.93 1.61 25.34
C ARG A 271 -8.21 2.37 25.05
N PHE A 272 -9.28 2.04 25.76
CA PHE A 272 -10.61 2.59 25.50
C PHE A 272 -10.69 4.13 25.54
N TRP A 273 -9.87 4.78 26.37
CA TRP A 273 -9.83 6.24 26.48
C TRP A 273 -8.97 6.91 25.40
N GLN A 274 -8.18 6.15 24.64
CA GLN A 274 -7.36 6.70 23.55
C GLN A 274 -8.16 6.80 22.25
N LEU A 275 -9.03 5.83 21.99
CA LEU A 275 -9.79 5.74 20.77
C LEU A 275 -11.08 4.95 21.03
N SER A 276 -12.20 5.39 20.43
CA SER A 276 -13.43 4.60 20.49
C SER A 276 -13.26 3.27 19.77
N ILE A 277 -14.01 2.24 20.18
CA ILE A 277 -13.95 0.93 19.55
C ILE A 277 -14.38 0.99 18.07
N GLN A 278 -15.33 1.87 17.73
CA GLN A 278 -15.82 2.04 16.37
C GLN A 278 -14.74 2.64 15.47
N ASP A 279 -14.07 3.70 15.93
CA ASP A 279 -12.96 4.31 15.19
C ASP A 279 -11.80 3.34 15.06
N TRP A 280 -11.48 2.59 16.12
CA TRP A 280 -10.43 1.59 16.09
C TRP A 280 -10.70 0.47 15.09
N ARG A 281 -11.95 -0.04 15.00
CA ARG A 281 -12.38 -1.01 13.98
C ARG A 281 -12.33 -0.41 12.57
N ALA A 282 -12.72 0.85 12.41
CA ALA A 282 -12.76 1.55 11.12
C ALA A 282 -11.38 1.69 10.43
N ARG A 283 -10.29 1.56 11.20
CA ARG A 283 -8.91 1.53 10.70
C ARG A 283 -8.50 0.23 10.01
N SER A 284 -9.31 -0.82 10.12
CA SER A 284 -9.02 -2.09 9.45
C SER A 284 -9.23 -2.03 7.94
N LEU A 285 -8.59 -2.96 7.24
CA LEU A 285 -8.93 -3.31 5.87
C LEU A 285 -10.39 -3.79 5.85
N PRO A 286 -11.25 -3.16 5.04
CA PRO A 286 -12.65 -3.54 4.93
C PRO A 286 -12.78 -4.95 4.37
N ALA A 287 -13.79 -5.69 4.84
CA ALA A 287 -14.06 -7.03 4.35
C ALA A 287 -14.45 -7.00 2.85
N PRO A 288 -13.93 -7.93 2.03
CA PRO A 288 -14.35 -8.07 0.64
C PRO A 288 -15.84 -8.41 0.55
N ARG A 289 -16.50 -7.90 -0.48
CA ARG A 289 -17.94 -8.14 -0.76
C ARG A 289 -18.20 -8.74 -2.14
N VAL A 290 -17.12 -9.14 -2.80
CA VAL A 290 -17.04 -9.36 -4.25
C VAL A 290 -16.59 -10.79 -4.49
N HIS A 291 -16.86 -11.40 -5.64
CA HIS A 291 -16.41 -12.77 -5.92
C HIS A 291 -15.41 -12.77 -7.08
N PHE A 292 -14.21 -13.31 -6.88
CA PHE A 292 -13.22 -13.50 -7.96
C PHE A 292 -13.08 -14.96 -8.32
N SER A 293 -13.28 -15.25 -9.61
CA SER A 293 -13.06 -16.59 -10.17
C SER A 293 -11.61 -16.84 -10.59
N ASN A 294 -10.78 -15.79 -10.68
CA ASN A 294 -9.46 -15.86 -11.31
C ASN A 294 -8.28 -15.48 -10.41
N LEU A 295 -8.52 -15.03 -9.17
CA LEU A 295 -7.46 -14.53 -8.30
C LEU A 295 -6.59 -15.68 -7.76
N THR A 296 -5.39 -15.81 -8.31
CA THR A 296 -4.44 -16.88 -7.94
C THR A 296 -3.40 -16.45 -6.90
N CYS A 297 -3.14 -15.14 -6.76
CA CYS A 297 -2.14 -14.62 -5.83
C CYS A 297 -2.66 -13.41 -5.06
N LEU A 298 -2.55 -13.46 -3.73
CA LEU A 298 -2.89 -12.38 -2.83
C LEU A 298 -1.68 -12.00 -1.98
N GLU A 299 -1.31 -10.73 -2.02
CA GLU A 299 -0.22 -10.18 -1.20
C GLU A 299 -0.75 -9.02 -0.34
N LEU A 300 -0.69 -9.19 0.98
CA LEU A 300 -1.10 -8.18 1.95
C LEU A 300 0.12 -7.69 2.71
N LYS A 301 0.29 -6.36 2.82
CA LYS A 301 1.41 -5.75 3.54
C LYS A 301 0.98 -4.59 4.41
N ARG A 302 1.46 -4.55 5.66
CA ARG A 302 1.29 -3.38 6.56
C ARG A 302 -0.19 -3.01 6.72
N LEU A 303 -1.01 -3.98 7.10
CA LEU A 303 -2.47 -3.81 7.22
C LEU A 303 -2.96 -4.31 8.57
N GLU A 304 -3.98 -3.65 9.09
CA GLU A 304 -4.77 -4.11 10.22
C GLU A 304 -6.05 -4.77 9.69
N ILE A 305 -6.42 -5.96 10.16
CA ILE A 305 -7.55 -6.72 9.61
C ILE A 305 -8.40 -7.26 10.76
N LEU A 306 -9.72 -7.13 10.64
CA LEU A 306 -10.68 -7.79 11.55
C LEU A 306 -10.75 -9.29 11.24
N PRO A 307 -10.92 -10.18 12.24
CA PRO A 307 -10.99 -11.61 12.01
C PRO A 307 -12.11 -12.00 11.04
N GLU A 308 -13.27 -11.36 11.12
CA GLU A 308 -14.38 -11.58 10.18
C GLU A 308 -14.00 -11.16 8.75
N SER A 309 -13.25 -10.06 8.59
CA SER A 309 -12.79 -9.60 7.28
C SER A 309 -11.79 -10.58 6.67
N PHE A 310 -10.86 -11.12 7.48
CA PHE A 310 -9.89 -12.11 7.01
C PHE A 310 -10.59 -13.40 6.60
N LEU A 311 -11.45 -13.95 7.47
CA LEU A 311 -12.20 -15.18 7.17
C LEU A 311 -13.10 -15.01 5.95
N ARG A 312 -13.77 -13.86 5.80
CA ARG A 312 -14.54 -13.57 4.59
C ARG A 312 -13.65 -13.53 3.35
N ALA A 313 -12.46 -12.95 3.43
CA ALA A 313 -11.52 -12.97 2.31
C ALA A 313 -11.07 -14.40 1.97
N THR A 314 -10.87 -15.27 2.97
CA THR A 314 -10.55 -16.68 2.72
C THR A 314 -11.71 -17.44 2.10
N ASP A 315 -12.95 -17.17 2.50
CA ASP A 315 -14.13 -17.81 1.92
C ASP A 315 -14.34 -17.40 0.46
N ILE A 316 -14.07 -16.14 0.15
CA ILE A 316 -14.28 -15.59 -1.19
C ILE A 316 -13.15 -15.98 -2.15
N PHE A 317 -11.89 -15.84 -1.73
CA PHE A 317 -10.75 -16.02 -2.62
C PHE A 317 -10.10 -17.40 -2.49
N GLY A 318 -10.38 -18.14 -1.40
CA GLY A 318 -9.64 -19.34 -1.04
C GLY A 318 -9.67 -20.42 -2.12
N GLU A 319 -10.82 -20.65 -2.77
CA GLU A 319 -10.96 -21.71 -3.77
C GLU A 319 -10.03 -21.55 -4.98
N THR A 320 -9.69 -20.31 -5.33
CA THR A 320 -8.86 -19.96 -6.50
C THR A 320 -7.42 -19.64 -6.12
N LEU A 321 -7.16 -19.35 -4.85
CA LEU A 321 -5.86 -18.90 -4.36
C LEU A 321 -4.80 -20.01 -4.42
N GLU A 322 -3.69 -19.72 -5.10
CA GLU A 322 -2.52 -20.59 -5.21
C GLU A 322 -1.32 -20.05 -4.42
N GLU A 323 -1.23 -18.73 -4.25
CA GLU A 323 -0.15 -18.04 -3.53
C GLU A 323 -0.70 -16.99 -2.56
N LEU A 324 -0.24 -17.03 -1.31
CA LEU A 324 -0.57 -16.06 -0.27
C LEU A 324 0.70 -15.53 0.40
N TYR A 325 0.86 -14.20 0.38
CA TYR A 325 1.96 -13.50 1.02
C TYR A 325 1.42 -12.51 2.06
N LEU A 326 1.79 -12.69 3.32
CA LEU A 326 1.43 -11.80 4.42
C LEU A 326 2.70 -11.16 4.98
N ASN A 327 2.73 -9.84 5.12
CA ASN A 327 3.85 -9.15 5.76
C ASN A 327 3.35 -8.01 6.65
N GLU A 328 3.70 -8.01 7.93
CA GLU A 328 3.28 -6.99 8.89
C GLU A 328 1.74 -6.85 8.94
N ILE A 329 1.06 -7.97 9.16
CA ILE A 329 -0.40 -8.03 9.27
C ILE A 329 -0.81 -8.13 10.73
N TYR A 330 -1.64 -7.19 11.15
CA TYR A 330 -2.15 -7.08 12.52
C TYR A 330 -3.60 -7.59 12.58
N LEU A 331 -3.83 -8.69 13.29
CA LEU A 331 -5.18 -9.17 13.58
C LEU A 331 -5.78 -8.34 14.69
N LYS A 332 -6.86 -7.62 14.39
CA LYS A 332 -7.60 -6.83 15.38
C LYS A 332 -8.37 -7.74 16.31
N THR A 333 -8.19 -7.56 17.61
CA THR A 333 -8.90 -8.32 18.63
C THR A 333 -9.25 -7.45 19.83
N GLU A 334 -10.35 -7.80 20.49
CA GLU A 334 -10.87 -7.11 21.66
C GLU A 334 -10.82 -8.07 22.85
N GLN A 335 -10.66 -7.51 24.05
CA GLN A 335 -10.76 -8.24 25.30
C GLN A 335 -11.67 -7.47 26.24
N SER A 336 -12.66 -8.19 26.79
CA SER A 336 -13.62 -7.70 27.77
C SER A 336 -14.08 -8.84 28.69
N SER A 337 -14.80 -8.50 29.75
CA SER A 337 -15.34 -9.48 30.68
C SER A 337 -16.37 -10.42 30.04
N ASP A 338 -17.09 -9.94 29.02
CA ASP A 338 -18.11 -10.67 28.27
C ASP A 338 -17.61 -11.26 26.94
N TRP A 339 -16.47 -10.79 26.43
CA TRP A 339 -15.92 -11.21 25.14
C TRP A 339 -14.41 -11.44 25.19
N ASN A 340 -13.99 -12.63 24.76
CA ASN A 340 -12.57 -12.99 24.61
C ASN A 340 -11.73 -12.74 25.88
N GLN A 341 -12.32 -13.00 27.05
CA GLN A 341 -11.74 -12.71 28.36
C GLN A 341 -10.35 -13.34 28.55
N ASP A 342 -10.13 -14.55 28.04
CA ASP A 342 -8.88 -15.31 28.12
C ASP A 342 -7.94 -15.10 26.92
N SER A 343 -8.32 -14.20 26.00
CA SER A 343 -7.58 -13.94 24.75
C SER A 343 -7.47 -15.14 23.81
N ARG A 344 -8.36 -16.16 23.91
CA ARG A 344 -8.29 -17.39 23.10
C ARG A 344 -9.38 -17.50 22.03
N LYS A 345 -10.33 -16.57 21.97
CA LYS A 345 -11.39 -16.60 20.94
C LYS A 345 -10.87 -16.22 19.56
N VAL A 346 -9.99 -15.23 19.46
CA VAL A 346 -9.48 -14.72 18.17
C VAL A 346 -7.99 -14.97 18.08
N LEU A 347 -7.57 -15.93 17.25
CA LEU A 347 -6.17 -16.37 17.19
C LEU A 347 -5.67 -16.53 15.75
N TRP A 348 -4.37 -16.30 15.51
CA TRP A 348 -3.75 -16.57 14.21
C TRP A 348 -3.66 -18.08 13.94
N VAL A 349 -3.16 -18.85 14.90
CA VAL A 349 -2.94 -20.30 14.79
C VAL A 349 -4.02 -21.07 15.56
N GLY A 350 -4.27 -20.71 16.82
CA GLY A 350 -5.22 -21.39 17.68
C GLY A 350 -4.57 -22.09 18.89
N VAL A 351 -5.41 -22.74 19.70
CA VAL A 351 -4.96 -23.50 20.88
C VAL A 351 -4.65 -24.95 20.47
N PRO A 352 -3.47 -25.50 20.82
CA PRO A 352 -3.09 -26.86 20.42
C PRO A 352 -3.99 -27.92 21.07
N ASN A 353 -4.26 -28.99 20.33
CA ASN A 353 -5.04 -30.16 20.73
C ASN A 353 -6.48 -29.83 21.16
N GLN A 354 -7.00 -28.66 20.77
CA GLN A 354 -8.34 -28.21 21.08
C GLN A 354 -9.06 -27.88 19.77
N ARG A 355 -10.34 -28.26 19.67
CA ARG A 355 -11.20 -27.80 18.58
C ARG A 355 -11.71 -26.39 18.91
N PRO A 356 -11.65 -25.42 17.98
CA PRO A 356 -12.27 -24.12 18.20
C PRO A 356 -13.75 -24.27 18.52
N ALA A 357 -14.25 -23.53 19.52
CA ALA A 357 -15.69 -23.45 19.78
C ALA A 357 -16.39 -22.66 18.65
N GLU A 358 -17.72 -22.74 18.56
CA GLU A 358 -18.48 -22.10 17.46
C GLU A 358 -18.25 -20.59 17.33
N ASN A 359 -17.95 -19.91 18.44
CA ASN A 359 -17.68 -18.47 18.47
C ASN A 359 -16.18 -18.13 18.44
N CYS A 360 -15.30 -19.11 18.27
CA CYS A 360 -13.86 -18.88 18.12
C CYS A 360 -13.51 -18.69 16.64
N GLN A 361 -12.57 -17.81 16.38
CA GLN A 361 -12.07 -17.44 15.06
C GLN A 361 -10.57 -17.68 15.02
N TRP A 362 -10.16 -18.86 14.54
CA TRP A 362 -8.75 -19.26 14.45
C TRP A 362 -8.32 -19.32 12.98
N MET A 363 -7.45 -18.40 12.56
CA MET A 363 -7.25 -18.10 11.13
C MET A 363 -6.60 -19.26 10.34
N ALA A 364 -5.59 -19.93 10.89
CA ALA A 364 -4.74 -20.87 10.15
C ALA A 364 -5.51 -22.08 9.60
N MET A 365 -6.32 -22.74 10.44
CA MET A 365 -7.08 -23.91 10.00
C MET A 365 -8.27 -23.52 9.11
N SER A 366 -8.90 -22.37 9.36
CA SER A 366 -9.96 -21.86 8.48
C SER A 366 -9.44 -21.53 7.09
N LEU A 367 -8.28 -20.87 6.98
CA LEU A 367 -7.62 -20.63 5.69
C LEU A 367 -7.27 -21.93 4.98
N ARG A 368 -6.72 -22.93 5.69
CA ARG A 368 -6.39 -24.22 5.09
C ARG A 368 -7.62 -24.95 4.54
N ALA A 369 -8.74 -24.87 5.24
CA ALA A 369 -9.99 -25.45 4.79
C ALA A 369 -10.54 -24.73 3.55
N ALA A 370 -10.52 -23.40 3.56
CA ALA A 370 -11.04 -22.58 2.48
C ALA A 370 -10.15 -22.52 1.23
N ALA A 371 -8.83 -22.79 1.37
CA ALA A 371 -7.85 -22.65 0.29
C ALA A 371 -7.18 -23.97 -0.14
N PRO A 372 -7.92 -24.91 -0.78
CA PRO A 372 -7.40 -26.23 -1.13
C PRO A 372 -6.33 -26.21 -2.24
N ARG A 373 -6.25 -25.13 -3.04
CA ARG A 373 -5.27 -24.95 -4.13
C ARG A 373 -3.99 -24.24 -3.69
N LEU A 374 -3.92 -23.80 -2.42
CA LEU A 374 -2.80 -23.02 -1.91
C LEU A 374 -1.51 -23.85 -1.92
N ARG A 375 -0.57 -23.46 -2.79
CA ARG A 375 0.75 -24.10 -2.95
C ARG A 375 1.85 -23.32 -2.28
N ILE A 376 1.70 -22.01 -2.14
CA ILE A 376 2.67 -21.13 -1.48
C ILE A 376 1.92 -20.29 -0.44
N CYS A 377 2.34 -20.40 0.81
CA CYS A 377 1.97 -19.45 1.86
C CYS A 377 3.24 -18.96 2.53
N ARG A 378 3.43 -17.65 2.60
CA ARG A 378 4.51 -17.02 3.36
C ARG A 378 3.93 -15.95 4.25
N ALA A 379 4.47 -15.86 5.46
CA ALA A 379 4.10 -14.86 6.43
C ALA A 379 5.33 -14.32 7.14
N SER A 380 5.41 -13.00 7.27
CA SER A 380 6.38 -12.29 8.08
C SER A 380 5.65 -11.34 9.01
N PHE A 381 6.10 -11.26 10.27
CA PHE A 381 5.60 -10.27 11.24
C PHE A 381 4.06 -10.28 11.40
N LEU A 382 3.45 -11.46 11.53
CA LEU A 382 2.07 -11.57 11.99
C LEU A 382 1.98 -11.13 13.45
N ALA A 383 1.00 -10.28 13.74
CA ALA A 383 0.90 -9.58 15.01
C ALA A 383 -0.57 -9.36 15.39
N TYR A 384 -0.80 -8.83 16.59
CA TYR A 384 -2.12 -8.43 17.07
C TYR A 384 -2.18 -6.91 17.25
N ASP A 385 -3.31 -6.32 16.88
CA ASP A 385 -3.74 -5.02 17.37
C ASP A 385 -4.85 -5.27 18.38
N HIS A 386 -4.59 -4.92 19.64
CA HIS A 386 -5.43 -5.31 20.76
C HIS A 386 -6.10 -4.09 21.39
N TYR A 387 -7.43 -4.14 21.48
CA TYR A 387 -8.23 -3.14 22.15
C TYR A 387 -8.58 -3.53 23.59
N PHE A 388 -8.03 -2.78 24.55
CA PHE A 388 -8.31 -2.94 25.97
C PHE A 388 -9.54 -2.14 26.39
N ARG A 389 -10.63 -2.84 26.74
CA ARG A 389 -11.80 -2.24 27.38
C ARG A 389 -11.55 -1.94 28.85
N GLU A 390 -12.40 -1.08 29.43
CA GLU A 390 -12.27 -0.56 30.80
C GLU A 390 -12.32 -1.65 31.87
N ASP A 391 -13.02 -2.74 31.59
CA ASP A 391 -13.31 -3.84 32.50
C ASP A 391 -12.22 -4.90 32.58
N MET A 392 -11.08 -4.70 31.91
CA MET A 392 -10.00 -5.70 31.83
C MET A 392 -8.69 -5.24 32.47
N SER A 393 -8.17 -6.07 33.37
CA SER A 393 -6.86 -5.90 34.01
C SER A 393 -5.86 -7.03 33.71
N VAL A 394 -6.31 -8.06 32.97
CA VAL A 394 -5.52 -9.26 32.66
C VAL A 394 -4.62 -9.01 31.45
N GLN A 395 -3.37 -9.47 31.52
CA GLN A 395 -2.47 -9.43 30.36
C GLN A 395 -2.93 -10.46 29.31
N PRO A 396 -2.96 -10.08 28.02
CA PRO A 396 -3.40 -11.00 26.98
C PRO A 396 -2.36 -12.09 26.74
N GLU A 397 -2.78 -13.36 26.76
CA GLU A 397 -1.89 -14.49 26.50
C GLU A 397 -1.71 -14.77 25.00
N PHE A 398 -2.78 -14.58 24.20
CA PHE A 398 -2.89 -14.96 22.77
C PHE A 398 -2.16 -16.29 22.44
N ASP A 399 -1.69 -16.47 21.20
CA ASP A 399 -0.95 -17.67 20.79
C ASP A 399 0.54 -17.38 20.56
N PHE A 400 1.14 -16.40 21.25
CA PHE A 400 2.56 -16.02 21.07
C PHE A 400 3.54 -17.15 21.39
N ILE A 401 3.22 -17.99 22.37
CA ILE A 401 4.11 -19.05 22.85
C ILE A 401 4.07 -20.25 21.91
N ASP A 402 5.25 -20.74 21.49
CA ASP A 402 5.36 -21.99 20.74
C ASP A 402 5.10 -23.18 21.68
N PRO A 403 4.01 -23.96 21.49
CA PRO A 403 3.69 -25.09 22.37
C PRO A 403 4.73 -26.22 22.31
N CYS A 404 5.57 -26.25 21.27
CA CYS A 404 6.64 -27.23 21.12
C CYS A 404 7.94 -26.80 21.81
N GLY A 405 8.01 -25.58 22.35
CA GLY A 405 9.21 -25.06 23.02
C GLY A 405 10.40 -24.78 22.10
N LEU A 406 10.19 -24.69 20.78
CA LEU A 406 11.26 -24.48 19.78
C LEU A 406 11.48 -23.01 19.42
N GLY A 407 10.71 -22.09 20.00
CA GLY A 407 10.83 -20.65 19.74
C GLY A 407 10.36 -20.23 18.34
N ARG A 408 9.52 -21.03 17.66
CA ARG A 408 8.96 -20.67 16.35
C ARG A 408 8.03 -19.46 16.47
N SER A 409 8.20 -18.50 15.57
CA SER A 409 7.34 -17.31 15.52
C SER A 409 5.88 -17.68 15.19
N ILE A 410 4.94 -16.78 15.51
CA ILE A 410 3.54 -16.92 15.07
C ILE A 410 3.48 -17.12 13.56
N SER A 411 4.22 -16.33 12.79
CA SER A 411 4.25 -16.43 11.33
C SER A 411 4.71 -17.79 10.82
N GLN A 412 5.77 -18.35 11.42
CA GLN A 412 6.23 -19.69 11.07
C GLN A 412 5.16 -20.75 11.41
N ARG A 413 4.59 -20.71 12.62
CA ARG A 413 3.56 -21.68 13.03
C ARG A 413 2.30 -21.57 12.18
N PHE A 414 1.88 -20.35 11.85
CA PHE A 414 0.77 -20.09 10.94
C PHE A 414 1.01 -20.76 9.58
N VAL A 415 2.15 -20.50 8.93
CA VAL A 415 2.49 -21.11 7.63
C VAL A 415 2.54 -22.63 7.72
N GLU A 416 3.16 -23.18 8.77
CA GLU A 416 3.24 -24.63 8.95
C GLU A 416 1.85 -25.26 9.06
N VAL A 417 0.92 -24.67 9.82
CA VAL A 417 -0.46 -25.16 9.95
C VAL A 417 -1.23 -25.02 8.64
N VAL A 418 -1.16 -23.85 7.99
CA VAL A 418 -1.84 -23.57 6.71
C VAL A 418 -1.39 -24.53 5.61
N MET A 419 -0.07 -24.74 5.49
CA MET A 419 0.52 -25.65 4.50
C MET A 419 0.41 -27.12 4.87
N GLY A 420 -0.23 -27.44 6.01
CA GLY A 420 -0.48 -28.80 6.47
C GLY A 420 0.78 -29.56 6.84
N VAL A 421 1.76 -28.91 7.45
CA VAL A 421 3.00 -29.54 7.96
C VAL A 421 2.74 -30.11 9.35
N HIS A 422 3.16 -31.37 9.57
CA HIS A 422 3.12 -31.96 10.91
C HIS A 422 3.89 -31.11 11.93
N GLN A 423 3.24 -30.84 13.06
CA GLN A 423 3.86 -30.08 14.13
C GLN A 423 4.83 -30.96 14.94
N PRO A 424 5.92 -30.40 15.46
CA PRO A 424 6.76 -31.09 16.43
C PRO A 424 5.96 -31.43 17.69
N ASN A 425 6.42 -32.43 18.45
CA ASN A 425 5.82 -32.74 19.73
C ASN A 425 6.10 -31.64 20.76
N MET A 426 5.27 -31.59 21.80
CA MET A 426 5.55 -30.81 23.00
C MET A 426 6.87 -31.28 23.64
N PRO A 427 7.52 -30.46 24.49
CA PRO A 427 8.68 -30.90 25.27
C PRO A 427 8.41 -32.14 26.13
N SER A 428 7.15 -32.37 26.50
CA SER A 428 6.69 -33.57 27.23
C SER A 428 6.57 -34.83 26.35
N GLY A 429 6.78 -34.73 25.04
CA GLY A 429 6.68 -35.82 24.08
C GLY A 429 5.29 -36.02 23.47
N GLY A 430 4.25 -35.34 23.96
CA GLY A 430 2.89 -35.42 23.43
C GLY A 430 2.74 -34.74 22.06
N PRO A 431 1.82 -35.20 21.20
CA PRO A 431 1.59 -34.59 19.88
C PRO A 431 0.98 -33.19 20.02
N VAL A 432 1.18 -32.37 18.99
CA VAL A 432 0.54 -31.05 18.82
C VAL A 432 -0.27 -31.08 17.53
N GLU A 433 -1.58 -30.97 17.65
CA GLU A 433 -2.51 -30.95 16.52
C GLU A 433 -3.38 -29.69 16.57
N TYR A 434 -3.73 -29.16 15.40
CA TYR A 434 -4.63 -28.01 15.26
C TYR A 434 -5.85 -28.44 14.47
N TYR A 435 -7.00 -28.51 15.13
CA TYR A 435 -8.22 -29.03 14.53
C TYR A 435 -8.99 -27.94 13.77
N PRO A 436 -9.65 -28.30 12.66
CA PRO A 436 -10.58 -27.38 12.00
C PRO A 436 -11.81 -27.15 12.89
N GLN A 437 -12.49 -26.01 12.69
CA GLN A 437 -13.71 -25.69 13.43
C GLN A 437 -14.82 -26.69 13.07
N ALA A 438 -15.06 -26.93 11.78
CA ALA A 438 -16.09 -27.85 11.31
C ALA A 438 -15.59 -29.31 11.30
N PRO A 439 -16.32 -30.27 11.88
CA PRO A 439 -15.96 -31.69 11.83
C PRO A 439 -15.90 -32.27 10.40
N SER A 440 -16.60 -31.66 9.44
CA SER A 440 -16.54 -32.04 8.02
C SER A 440 -15.13 -31.95 7.43
N ASP A 441 -14.28 -31.09 8.02
CA ASP A 441 -12.93 -30.83 7.53
C ASP A 441 -11.86 -31.68 8.21
N ASP A 442 -12.24 -32.63 9.08
CA ASP A 442 -11.31 -33.49 9.82
C ASP A 442 -10.39 -34.31 8.89
N GLY A 443 -10.82 -34.54 7.65
CA GLY A 443 -9.98 -35.11 6.58
C GLY A 443 -8.70 -34.32 6.29
N LEU A 444 -8.59 -33.05 6.73
CA LEU A 444 -7.35 -32.27 6.65
C LEU A 444 -6.26 -32.78 7.60
N MET A 445 -6.64 -33.40 8.73
CA MET A 445 -5.69 -33.98 9.69
C MET A 445 -5.01 -35.23 9.14
N HIS A 446 -5.70 -36.00 8.31
CA HIS A 446 -5.14 -37.16 7.63
C HIS A 446 -4.24 -36.78 6.43
N ARG A 447 -4.28 -35.52 5.98
CA ARG A 447 -3.52 -35.01 4.83
C ARG A 447 -2.32 -34.15 5.25
N LEU A 448 -1.78 -34.40 6.43
CA LEU A 448 -0.58 -33.71 6.91
C LEU A 448 0.69 -34.23 6.23
N ARG A 449 1.58 -33.31 5.87
CA ARG A 449 2.89 -33.60 5.29
C ARG A 449 3.90 -33.88 6.41
N PRO A 450 4.68 -34.96 6.32
CA PRO A 450 5.66 -35.30 7.34
C PRO A 450 6.73 -34.21 7.43
N ARG A 451 7.12 -33.86 8.65
CA ARG A 451 8.20 -32.90 8.92
C ARG A 451 9.54 -33.63 8.86
N ALA A 452 10.20 -33.64 7.70
CA ALA A 452 11.52 -34.26 7.55
C ALA A 452 12.64 -33.42 8.20
N ARG A 453 12.49 -32.10 8.23
CA ARG A 453 13.48 -31.15 8.80
C ARG A 453 12.79 -29.88 9.29
N ALA A 454 13.53 -29.04 10.01
CA ALA A 454 13.13 -27.66 10.23
C ALA A 454 13.01 -26.92 8.89
N LEU A 455 11.96 -26.10 8.75
CA LEU A 455 11.79 -25.20 7.61
C LEU A 455 12.90 -24.15 7.63
N ARG A 456 13.45 -23.84 6.46
CA ARG A 456 14.34 -22.70 6.26
C ARG A 456 13.52 -21.41 6.28
N VAL A 457 14.20 -20.29 6.48
CA VAL A 457 13.55 -18.99 6.62
C VAL A 457 12.76 -18.65 5.37
N GLU A 458 13.30 -18.90 4.17
CA GLU A 458 12.61 -18.68 2.89
C GLU A 458 11.38 -19.58 2.65
N GLU A 459 11.19 -20.65 3.43
CA GLU A 459 10.04 -21.54 3.30
C GLU A 459 8.81 -21.05 4.08
N TYR A 460 8.97 -20.09 4.99
CA TYR A 460 7.85 -19.50 5.72
C TYR A 460 7.85 -17.98 5.73
N ASP A 461 9.00 -17.32 5.70
CA ASP A 461 9.12 -15.86 5.79
C ASP A 461 8.98 -15.20 4.41
N THR A 462 8.05 -14.27 4.29
CA THR A 462 7.74 -13.53 3.07
C THR A 462 8.93 -12.69 2.59
N ASN A 463 9.61 -12.01 3.50
CA ASN A 463 10.71 -11.11 3.14
C ASN A 463 11.95 -11.89 2.67
N ALA A 464 12.28 -12.99 3.35
CA ALA A 464 13.34 -13.89 2.92
C ALA A 464 13.00 -14.57 1.58
N TYR A 465 11.75 -15.02 1.41
CA TYR A 465 11.30 -15.63 0.16
C TYR A 465 11.45 -14.68 -1.04
N HIS A 466 10.97 -13.43 -0.93
CA HIS A 466 11.11 -12.42 -2.00
C HIS A 466 12.55 -11.95 -2.23
N THR A 467 13.48 -12.25 -1.32
CA THR A 467 14.91 -12.02 -1.55
C THR A 467 15.54 -13.17 -2.32
N ALA A 468 15.01 -14.39 -2.17
CA ALA A 468 15.53 -15.61 -2.79
C ALA A 468 14.86 -15.97 -4.13
N VAL A 469 13.64 -15.48 -4.38
CA VAL A 469 12.81 -15.80 -5.55
C VAL A 469 12.25 -14.52 -6.14
N ASP A 470 12.18 -14.47 -7.47
CA ASP A 470 11.55 -13.37 -8.21
C ASP A 470 10.06 -13.26 -7.82
N ASN A 471 9.62 -12.05 -7.50
CA ASN A 471 8.31 -11.82 -6.90
C ASN A 471 7.28 -11.63 -8.01
N THR A 472 6.25 -12.48 -8.05
CA THR A 472 5.26 -12.49 -9.13
C THR A 472 4.24 -11.35 -9.07
N THR A 473 4.19 -10.57 -7.99
CA THR A 473 3.16 -9.55 -7.73
C THR A 473 3.74 -8.18 -7.33
N SER A 474 4.26 -7.99 -6.11
CA SER A 474 4.75 -6.65 -5.72
C SER A 474 6.05 -6.22 -6.40
N GLU A 475 6.68 -7.06 -7.23
CA GLU A 475 7.79 -6.63 -8.09
C GLU A 475 7.38 -5.53 -9.06
N TRP A 476 6.11 -5.46 -9.46
CA TRP A 476 5.58 -4.35 -10.28
C TRP A 476 5.80 -2.97 -9.61
N GLN A 477 5.88 -2.89 -8.26
CA GLN A 477 6.25 -1.67 -7.52
C GLN A 477 7.73 -1.33 -7.60
N LYS A 478 8.61 -2.29 -7.92
CA LYS A 478 10.04 -2.03 -8.12
C LYS A 478 10.32 -1.75 -9.58
N SER A 479 9.79 -2.57 -10.47
CA SER A 479 10.00 -2.51 -11.91
C SER A 479 8.70 -2.84 -12.67
N ILE A 480 8.13 -1.85 -13.35
CA ILE A 480 6.93 -1.98 -14.18
C ILE A 480 7.21 -2.66 -15.53
N ASP A 481 8.48 -2.81 -15.92
CA ASP A 481 8.92 -3.52 -17.13
C ASP A 481 9.68 -4.83 -16.85
N GLY A 482 9.93 -5.16 -15.58
CA GLY A 482 10.74 -6.32 -15.18
C GLY A 482 12.22 -6.21 -15.55
N ILE A 483 12.70 -5.04 -16.00
CA ILE A 483 14.07 -4.83 -16.46
C ILE A 483 14.78 -3.81 -15.57
N PHE A 484 14.20 -2.62 -15.45
CA PHE A 484 14.81 -1.52 -14.72
C PHE A 484 13.92 -1.09 -13.56
N HIS A 485 14.56 -0.78 -12.43
CA HIS A 485 13.85 -0.20 -11.30
C HIS A 485 13.30 1.18 -11.69
N ASN A 486 12.02 1.44 -11.38
CA ASN A 486 11.44 2.77 -11.54
C ASN A 486 11.58 3.47 -10.19
N CYS A 487 12.65 4.24 -10.05
CA CYS A 487 12.90 5.08 -8.89
C CYS A 487 13.35 6.44 -9.43
N ASN A 488 12.76 7.51 -8.88
CA ASN A 488 13.21 8.87 -9.10
C ASN A 488 13.75 9.44 -7.78
N SER A 489 15.05 9.25 -7.54
CA SER A 489 15.71 9.77 -6.33
C SER A 489 15.54 11.28 -6.20
N GLY A 490 15.53 12.02 -7.31
CA GLY A 490 15.32 13.47 -7.29
C GLY A 490 13.94 13.88 -6.78
N THR A 491 12.88 13.11 -7.09
CA THR A 491 11.54 13.35 -6.52
C THR A 491 11.54 13.18 -4.99
N LEU A 492 12.22 12.13 -4.49
CA LEU A 492 12.30 11.85 -3.06
C LEU A 492 13.11 12.92 -2.33
N ASP A 493 14.26 13.32 -2.87
CA ASP A 493 15.11 14.39 -2.31
C ASP A 493 14.31 15.70 -2.22
N GLU A 494 13.54 16.03 -3.26
CA GLU A 494 12.68 17.21 -3.28
C GLU A 494 11.54 17.12 -2.26
N LEU A 495 10.90 15.95 -2.11
CA LEU A 495 9.86 15.76 -1.09
C LEU A 495 10.44 15.88 0.32
N HIS A 496 11.63 15.33 0.57
CA HIS A 496 12.34 15.46 1.84
C HIS A 496 12.66 16.93 2.14
N TYR A 497 13.16 17.68 1.15
CA TYR A 497 13.41 19.11 1.30
C TYR A 497 12.15 19.88 1.70
N ILE A 498 11.01 19.62 1.04
CA ILE A 498 9.73 20.25 1.38
C ILE A 498 9.32 19.90 2.82
N ALA A 499 9.39 18.61 3.19
CA ALA A 499 9.00 18.14 4.51
C ALA A 499 9.90 18.73 5.62
N GLU A 500 11.22 18.73 5.44
CA GLU A 500 12.18 19.30 6.38
C GLU A 500 11.95 20.81 6.56
N THR A 501 11.72 21.54 5.47
CA THR A 501 11.45 22.99 5.53
C THR A 501 10.14 23.28 6.27
N ALA A 502 9.09 22.48 6.03
CA ALA A 502 7.84 22.59 6.78
C ALA A 502 8.04 22.28 8.29
N CYS A 503 8.83 21.25 8.62
CA CYS A 503 9.18 20.93 10.01
C CYS A 503 9.96 22.05 10.70
N GLN A 504 10.88 22.72 10.00
CA GLN A 504 11.59 23.90 10.52
C GLN A 504 10.61 25.03 10.86
N GLY A 505 9.64 25.29 9.97
CA GLY A 505 8.57 26.26 10.22
C GLY A 505 7.75 25.91 11.48
N MET A 506 7.40 24.64 11.66
CA MET A 506 6.69 24.16 12.85
C MET A 506 7.50 24.32 14.13
N ASN A 507 8.79 23.97 14.10
CA ASN A 507 9.69 24.14 15.25
C ASN A 507 9.82 25.62 15.66
N GLU A 508 9.85 26.53 14.70
CA GLU A 508 9.88 27.97 14.96
C GLU A 508 8.59 28.48 15.60
N ILE A 509 7.41 27.96 15.18
CA ILE A 509 6.14 28.24 15.85
C ILE A 509 6.20 27.77 17.31
N HIS A 510 6.67 26.55 17.55
CA HIS A 510 6.79 26.00 18.90
C HIS A 510 7.74 26.82 19.77
N ARG A 511 8.92 27.19 19.23
CA ARG A 511 9.90 28.05 19.92
C ARG A 511 9.28 29.39 20.33
N ARG A 512 8.62 30.08 19.40
CA ARG A 512 7.96 31.37 19.69
C ARG A 512 6.84 31.23 20.71
N ARG A 513 6.06 30.14 20.66
CA ARG A 513 5.03 29.86 21.68
C ARG A 513 5.66 29.68 23.06
N SER A 514 6.72 28.88 23.16
CA SER A 514 7.47 28.64 24.40
C SER A 514 8.13 29.91 24.94
N GLU A 515 8.68 30.76 24.08
CA GLU A 515 9.23 32.07 24.47
C GLU A 515 8.16 33.03 24.96
N TRP A 516 6.95 32.96 24.38
CA TRP A 516 5.81 33.75 24.85
C TRP A 516 5.25 33.22 26.18
N THR A 517 5.27 31.90 26.41
CA THR A 517 4.87 31.31 27.70
C THR A 517 5.92 31.52 28.79
N ALA A 518 7.21 31.42 28.46
CA ALA A 518 8.32 31.71 29.38
C ALA A 518 8.46 33.21 29.67
N GLY A 519 8.22 34.07 28.67
CA GLY A 519 8.20 35.53 28.83
C GLY A 519 7.00 36.05 29.63
N ASN A 520 5.87 35.34 29.61
CA ASN A 520 4.69 35.66 30.43
C ASN A 520 4.70 35.00 31.82
N SER A 521 5.69 34.15 32.15
CA SER A 521 5.84 33.61 33.52
C SER A 521 6.33 34.65 34.54
N MET A 522 6.68 35.88 34.10
CA MET A 522 6.91 37.03 34.98
C MET A 522 5.75 38.05 34.96
N ALA A 523 4.63 37.72 34.30
CA ALA A 523 3.48 38.63 34.16
C ALA A 523 2.09 37.97 34.33
N ASN A 524 2.00 36.69 34.70
CA ASN A 524 0.74 35.96 34.85
C ASN A 524 0.36 35.64 36.31
N GLU A 525 0.47 36.62 37.21
CA GLU A 525 -0.25 36.59 38.49
C GLU A 525 -1.68 37.16 38.39
N TYR A 526 -2.17 37.48 37.19
CA TYR A 526 -3.46 38.18 37.01
C TYR A 526 -4.44 37.57 35.98
N VAL A 527 -4.15 36.42 35.36
CA VAL A 527 -5.03 35.84 34.31
C VAL A 527 -5.71 34.52 34.74
N ASP A 528 -5.40 33.99 35.92
CA ASP A 528 -6.07 32.77 36.45
C ASP A 528 -7.53 32.98 36.90
N ASN A 529 -8.06 34.21 36.85
CA ASN A 529 -9.44 34.51 37.27
C ASN A 529 -10.45 34.68 36.12
N LEU A 530 -10.10 34.33 34.87
CA LEU A 530 -11.03 34.42 33.72
C LEU A 530 -11.52 33.07 33.16
N PHE A 531 -11.04 31.94 33.69
CA PHE A 531 -11.50 30.60 33.29
C PHE A 531 -12.33 29.85 34.35
N HIS A 532 -12.67 30.50 35.46
CA HIS A 532 -13.60 29.95 36.46
C HIS A 532 -14.73 30.92 36.79
N LEU A 533 -15.79 30.89 35.99
CA LEU A 533 -17.14 31.25 36.44
C LEU A 533 -18.09 30.08 36.10
N PRO A 534 -18.85 29.55 37.07
CA PRO A 534 -19.82 28.49 36.84
C PRO A 534 -21.06 29.05 36.13
N GLY A 535 -21.54 28.34 35.11
CA GLY A 535 -22.85 28.60 34.51
C GLY A 535 -23.94 28.34 35.53
N ALA A 536 -24.65 29.39 35.93
CA ALA A 536 -25.81 29.32 36.80
C ALA A 536 -27.08 29.04 35.97
N ASP A 537 -27.94 28.22 36.56
CA ASP A 537 -29.26 27.82 36.13
C ASP A 537 -30.17 28.98 35.71
N HIS A 538 -31.07 28.72 34.77
CA HIS A 538 -32.37 29.37 34.75
C HIS A 538 -33.46 28.44 34.20
N GLU A 539 -34.22 27.84 35.13
CA GLU A 539 -35.61 27.46 34.91
C GLU A 539 -36.56 28.65 35.16
N ALA A 540 -37.72 28.55 34.49
CA ALA A 540 -39.05 29.06 34.83
C ALA A 540 -39.41 30.54 34.57
N GLN A 541 -40.24 30.74 33.54
CA GLN A 541 -41.68 31.01 33.74
C GLN A 541 -42.52 30.44 32.60
#